data_AF-A0A814HR05-F1
#
_entry.id   AF-A0A814HR05-F1
#
_cell.length_a   1.000
_cell.length_b   1.000
_cell.length_c   1.000
_cell.angle_alpha   90.00
_cell.angle_beta   90.00
_cell.angle_gamma   90.00
#
_symmetry.space_group_name_H-M   'P 1'
#
loop_
_entity.id
_entity.type
_entity.pdbx_description
1 polymer ?
#
loop_
_entity_poly.entity_id
_entity_poly.type
_entity_poly.pdbx_seq_one_letter_code
_entity_poly.pdbx_strand_id
1 'polypeptide(L)'
;MRTNNAAEAYHRRIESIFQCAHPTLWVFLQKLIDEENATRAGSIQIRAGQHPKTKKNSEHFEKRLINLISNLHQDILTQINSLAHNISL
;
A
#
# COMPACT_ATOMS: atom_id res chain seq x y z
N MET A 1 -1.56 13.81 8.64
CA MET A 1 -0.90 14.62 7.59
C MET A 1 -0.38 13.67 6.52
N ARG A 2 -1.02 13.62 5.35
CA ARG A 2 -0.69 12.67 4.27
C ARG A 2 0.49 13.26 3.48
N THR A 3 1.69 12.73 3.65
CA THR A 3 2.85 13.21 2.89
C THR A 3 2.64 12.87 1.42
N ASN A 4 2.49 13.92 0.59
CA ASN A 4 2.52 13.85 -0.87
C ASN A 4 3.95 13.58 -1.37
N ASN A 5 4.70 12.68 -0.73
CA ASN A 5 6.10 12.50 -1.04
C ASN A 5 6.26 11.40 -2.09
N ALA A 6 6.33 11.81 -3.35
CA ALA A 6 6.64 10.91 -4.46
C ALA A 6 7.95 10.14 -4.23
N ALA A 7 8.93 10.72 -3.53
CA ALA A 7 10.18 10.06 -3.18
C ALA A 7 9.96 8.91 -2.18
N GLU A 8 9.09 9.09 -1.18
CA GLU A 8 8.75 8.03 -0.22
C GLU A 8 7.99 6.88 -0.89
N ALA A 9 7.06 7.22 -1.80
CA ALA A 9 6.34 6.22 -2.59
C ALA A 9 7.30 5.43 -3.51
N TYR A 10 8.26 6.12 -4.13
CA TYR A 10 9.29 5.49 -4.94
C TYR A 10 10.20 4.59 -4.09
N HIS A 11 10.62 5.06 -2.91
CA HIS A 11 11.43 4.29 -1.97
C HIS A 11 10.74 2.98 -1.56
N ARG A 12 9.47 3.04 -1.14
CA ARG A 12 8.68 1.83 -0.81
C ARG A 12 8.52 0.88 -2.00
N ARG A 13 8.40 1.42 -3.22
CA ARG A 13 8.32 0.61 -4.44
C ARG A 13 9.63 -0.14 -4.65
N ILE A 14 10.77 0.54 -4.51
CA ILE A 14 12.11 -0.05 -4.57
C ILE A 14 12.28 -1.16 -3.51
N GLU A 15 11.91 -0.90 -2.26
CA GLU A 15 11.94 -1.92 -1.20
C GLU A 15 11.11 -3.16 -1.58
N SER A 16 9.91 -2.95 -2.14
CA SER A 16 9.02 -4.03 -2.56
C SER A 16 9.53 -4.86 -3.73
N ILE A 17 10.45 -4.32 -4.55
CA ILE A 17 11.06 -4.99 -5.70
C ILE A 17 12.24 -5.84 -5.25
N PHE A 18 13.05 -5.34 -4.33
CA PHE A 18 14.23 -6.04 -3.89
C PHE A 18 13.88 -7.24 -2.99
N GLN A 19 12.90 -7.13 -2.09
CA GLN A 19 12.39 -8.20 -1.18
C GLN A 19 13.47 -9.02 -0.45
N CYS A 20 14.72 -8.55 -0.47
CA CYS A 20 15.88 -9.20 0.13
C CYS A 20 16.85 -8.09 0.55
N ALA A 21 17.61 -8.34 1.62
CA ALA A 21 18.54 -7.36 2.17
C ALA A 21 19.81 -7.22 1.31
N HIS A 22 20.23 -8.28 0.62
CA HIS A 22 21.51 -8.34 -0.09
C HIS A 22 21.40 -9.05 -1.45
N PRO A 23 20.83 -8.40 -2.48
CA PRO A 23 20.87 -8.92 -3.84
C PRO A 23 22.32 -8.95 -4.35
N THR A 24 22.64 -9.90 -5.23
CA THR A 24 23.90 -9.85 -5.98
C THR A 24 23.92 -8.61 -6.86
N LEU A 25 25.11 -8.08 -7.18
CA LEU A 25 25.24 -6.86 -7.99
C LEU A 25 24.47 -6.95 -9.32
N TRP A 26 24.52 -8.10 -9.98
CA TRP A 26 23.80 -8.32 -11.24
C TRP A 26 22.28 -8.30 -11.09
N VAL A 27 21.76 -8.98 -10.07
CA VAL A 27 20.32 -8.95 -9.74
C VAL A 27 19.89 -7.54 -9.33
N PHE A 28 20.76 -6.83 -8.63
CA PHE A 28 20.52 -5.45 -8.25
C PHE A 28 20.35 -4.54 -9.48
N LEU A 29 21.32 -4.59 -10.40
CA LEU A 29 21.31 -3.79 -11.62
C LEU A 29 20.13 -4.15 -12.53
N GLN A 30 19.84 -5.44 -12.70
CA GLN A 30 18.73 -5.88 -13.54
C GLN A 30 17.40 -5.33 -13.03
N LYS A 31 17.12 -5.52 -11.73
CA LYS A 31 15.88 -5.01 -11.11
C LYS A 31 15.77 -3.49 -11.18
N LEU A 32 16.89 -2.76 -11.07
CA LEU A 32 16.91 -1.31 -11.19
C LEU A 32 16.57 -0.85 -12.62
N ILE A 33 17.12 -1.53 -13.64
CA ILE A 33 16.82 -1.25 -15.05
C ILE A 33 15.35 -1.52 -15.35
N ASP A 34 14.83 -2.65 -14.89
CA ASP A 34 13.42 -3.04 -15.11
C ASP A 34 12.46 -2.00 -14.50
N GLU A 35 12.79 -1.49 -13.31
CA GLU A 35 12.00 -0.48 -12.62
C GLU A 35 12.05 0.90 -13.28
N GLU A 36 13.21 1.33 -13.76
CA GLU A 36 13.35 2.56 -14.54
C GLU A 36 12.53 2.47 -15.83
N ASN A 37 12.59 1.32 -16.52
CA ASN A 37 11.80 1.06 -17.72
C ASN A 37 10.29 1.13 -17.44
N ALA A 38 9.81 0.53 -16.35
CA ALA A 38 8.41 0.60 -15.94
C ALA A 38 7.95 2.04 -15.66
N THR A 39 8.81 2.81 -14.98
CA THR A 39 8.56 4.22 -14.64
C THR A 39 8.49 5.10 -15.88
N ARG A 40 9.42 4.90 -16.82
CA ARG A 40 9.46 5.57 -18.10
C ARG A 40 8.25 5.24 -18.95
N ALA A 41 7.86 3.96 -19.02
CA ALA A 41 6.68 3.52 -19.76
C ALA A 41 5.40 4.19 -19.23
N GLY A 42 5.22 4.26 -17.90
CA GLY A 42 4.11 4.99 -17.29
C GLY A 42 4.12 6.49 -17.62
N SER A 43 5.30 7.11 -17.63
CA SER A 43 5.45 8.53 -17.99
C SER A 43 5.10 8.79 -19.46
N ILE A 44 5.49 7.89 -20.37
CA ILE A 44 5.14 7.96 -21.80
C ILE A 44 3.63 7.80 -21.98
N GLN A 45 3.00 6.84 -21.29
CA GLN A 45 1.55 6.63 -21.30
C GLN A 45 0.79 7.89 -20.87
N ILE A 46 1.22 8.52 -19.77
CA ILE A 46 0.63 9.78 -19.29
C ILE A 46 0.77 10.89 -20.33
N ARG A 47 1.97 11.02 -20.95
CA ARG A 47 2.20 12.00 -22.03
C ARG A 47 1.35 11.72 -23.27
N ALA A 48 1.03 10.47 -23.54
CA ALA A 48 0.14 10.05 -24.62
C ALA A 48 -1.36 10.29 -24.30
N GLY A 49 -1.67 10.88 -23.15
CA GLY A 49 -3.04 11.21 -22.74
C GLY A 49 -3.75 10.11 -21.95
N GLN A 50 -3.06 9.03 -21.56
CA GLN A 50 -3.65 8.06 -20.62
C GLN A 50 -3.71 8.65 -19.21
N HIS A 51 -4.87 8.60 -18.59
CA HIS A 51 -5.02 8.99 -17.20
C HIS A 51 -4.35 7.95 -16.28
N PRO A 52 -3.65 8.40 -15.22
CA PRO A 52 -3.09 7.48 -14.23
C PRO A 52 -4.22 6.65 -13.61
N LYS A 53 -4.01 5.33 -13.49
CA LYS A 53 -4.99 4.43 -12.86
C LYS A 53 -5.24 4.92 -11.43
N THR A 54 -6.49 5.27 -11.13
CA THR A 54 -6.91 5.59 -9.77
C THR A 54 -6.71 4.35 -8.88
N LYS A 55 -6.10 4.52 -7.71
CA LYS A 55 -5.86 3.39 -6.79
C LYS A 55 -7.21 2.83 -6.34
N LYS A 56 -7.51 1.58 -6.74
CA LYS A 56 -8.69 0.80 -6.27
C LYS A 56 -8.80 0.66 -4.74
N ASN A 57 -7.73 0.96 -4.00
CA ASN A 57 -7.67 0.75 -2.55
C ASN A 57 -8.49 1.76 -1.73
N SER A 58 -9.03 2.85 -2.32
CA SER A 58 -9.92 3.74 -1.56
C SER A 58 -11.25 3.08 -1.26
N GLU A 59 -11.80 2.25 -2.15
CA GLU A 59 -13.11 1.62 -1.94
C GLU A 59 -13.12 0.71 -0.71
N HIS A 60 -12.12 -0.14 -0.53
CA HIS A 60 -12.09 -1.05 0.63
C HIS A 60 -11.86 -0.30 1.93
N PHE A 61 -11.01 0.74 1.93
CA PHE A 61 -10.78 1.57 3.10
C PHE A 61 -12.02 2.39 3.47
N GLU A 62 -12.68 3.00 2.49
CA GLU A 62 -13.93 3.74 2.67
C GLU A 62 -15.04 2.83 3.16
N LYS A 63 -15.21 1.64 2.57
CA LYS A 63 -16.16 0.63 3.06
C LYS A 63 -15.85 0.21 4.50
N ARG A 64 -14.58 0.04 4.87
CA ARG A 64 -14.17 -0.30 6.25
C ARG A 64 -14.46 0.85 7.21
N LEU A 65 -14.21 2.09 6.80
CA LEU A 65 -14.44 3.29 7.60
C LEU A 65 -15.95 3.52 7.80
N ILE A 66 -16.75 3.35 6.75
CA ILE A 66 -18.22 3.40 6.83
C ILE A 66 -18.72 2.32 7.79
N ASN A 67 -18.23 1.08 7.66
CA ASN A 67 -18.63 -0.04 8.52
C ASN A 67 -18.29 0.21 10.00
N LEU A 68 -17.11 0.77 10.28
CA LEU A 68 -16.69 1.16 11.63
C LEU A 68 -17.58 2.24 12.24
N ILE A 69 -18.00 3.22 11.45
CA ILE A 69 -18.89 4.29 11.92
C ILE A 69 -20.30 3.73 12.14
N SER A 70 -20.80 2.88 11.24
CA SER A 70 -22.16 2.33 11.35
C SER A 70 -22.31 1.32 12.49
N ASN A 71 -21.25 0.57 12.83
CA ASN A 71 -21.30 -0.52 13.81
C ASN A 71 -20.44 -0.28 15.06
N LEU A 72 -20.12 0.99 15.35
CA LEU A 72 -19.20 1.40 16.42
C LEU A 72 -19.50 0.74 17.78
N HIS A 73 -20.77 0.71 18.18
CA HIS A 73 -21.17 0.18 19.49
C HIS A 73 -21.17 -1.35 19.56
N GLN A 74 -21.48 -2.04 18.45
CA GLN A 74 -21.44 -3.50 18.43
C GLN A 74 -19.98 -3.98 18.49
N ASP A 75 -19.09 -3.41 17.66
CA ASP A 75 -17.68 -3.82 17.59
C ASP A 75 -16.92 -3.61 18.92
N ILE A 76 -17.20 -2.53 19.64
CA ILE A 76 -16.57 -2.28 20.95
C ILE A 76 -17.02 -3.32 21.98
N LEU A 77 -18.31 -3.68 22.00
CA LEU A 77 -18.82 -4.70 22.93
C LEU A 77 -18.27 -6.09 22.60
N THR A 78 -18.15 -6.47 21.33
CA THR A 78 -17.50 -7.74 20.93
C THR A 78 -16.01 -7.75 21.28
N GLN A 79 -15.32 -6.62 21.16
CA GLN A 79 -13.93 -6.50 21.57
C GLN A 79 -13.77 -6.60 23.10
N ILE A 80 -14.60 -5.91 23.88
CA ILE A 80 -14.57 -6.01 25.35
C ILE A 80 -14.90 -7.43 25.81
N ASN A 81 -15.89 -8.09 25.21
CA ASN A 81 -16.26 -9.46 25.56
C ASN A 81 -15.16 -10.47 25.19
N SER A 82 -14.51 -10.31 24.04
CA SER A 82 -13.40 -11.19 23.66
C SER A 82 -12.16 -10.96 24.54
N LEU A 83 -11.87 -9.73 24.95
CA LEU A 83 -10.82 -9.43 25.94
C LEU A 83 -11.16 -10.01 27.31
N ALA A 84 -12.40 -9.85 27.79
CA ALA A 84 -12.84 -10.40 29.07
C ALA A 84 -12.74 -11.95 29.09
N HIS A 85 -13.10 -12.60 27.99
CA HIS A 85 -12.97 -14.06 27.86
C HIS A 85 -11.51 -14.53 27.90
N ASN A 86 -10.58 -13.78 27.32
CA ASN A 86 -9.15 -14.12 27.35
C ASN A 86 -8.49 -13.83 28.70
N ILE A 87 -9.02 -12.89 29.49
CA ILE A 87 -8.48 -12.54 30.82
C ILE A 87 -9.07 -13.46 31.91
N SER A 88 -10.23 -14.07 31.70
CA SER A 88 -10.83 -15.03 32.64
C SER A 88 -10.29 -16.46 32.50
N LEU A 89 -9.18 -16.65 31.77
CA LEU A 89 -8.41 -17.87 31.59
C LEU A 89 -7.09 -17.74 32.36
#